data_AF-C0EE23-F1
#
_entry.id   AF-C0EE23-F1
#
_cell.length_a   1.000
_cell.length_b   1.000
_cell.length_c   1.000
_cell.angle_alpha   90.00
_cell.angle_beta   90.00
_cell.angle_gamma   90.00
#
_symmetry.space_group_name_H-M   'P 1'
#
loop_
_entity.id
_entity.type
_entity.pdbx_description
1 polymer ?
#
loop_
_entity_poly.entity_id
_entity_poly.type
_entity_poly.pdbx_seq_one_letter_code
_entity_poly.pdbx_strand_id
1 'polypeptide(L)'
;MRYKVVYHVGESIDIHTKVKNALLTEVDGVVTIKERGKGGETLPLSGLESVELFRLHGLGRLLKARCGGQTVYLTVVRFCIGNLFAVVNFFATGRLYRDLQSRTLLLAGGTL
;
A
#
# COMPACT_ATOMS: atom_id res chain seq x y z
N MET A 1 -8.98 -9.22 -2.17
CA MET A 1 -8.11 -9.01 -0.97
C MET A 1 -8.71 -7.99 0.01
N ARG A 2 -8.32 -8.00 1.30
CA ARG A 2 -8.74 -6.97 2.28
C ARG A 2 -7.71 -6.78 3.40
N TYR A 3 -7.13 -5.58 3.52
CA TYR A 3 -6.09 -5.25 4.50
C TYR A 3 -6.31 -3.88 5.13
N LYS A 4 -6.05 -3.75 6.45
CA LYS A 4 -5.88 -2.45 7.09
C LYS A 4 -4.48 -1.95 6.79
N VAL A 5 -4.35 -0.78 6.20
CA VAL A 5 -3.07 -0.21 5.78
C VAL A 5 -2.89 1.20 6.32
N VAL A 6 -1.65 1.61 6.44
CA VAL A 6 -1.31 3.04 6.37
C VAL A 6 -0.62 3.29 5.04
N TYR A 7 -0.82 4.46 4.46
CA TYR A 7 -0.21 4.83 3.20
C TYR A 7 0.13 6.32 3.11
N HIS A 8 0.99 6.65 2.15
CA HIS A 8 1.39 8.00 1.77
C HIS A 8 1.56 8.06 0.24
N VAL A 9 1.22 9.19 -0.38
CA VAL A 9 1.47 9.46 -1.80
C VAL A 9 2.46 10.60 -1.89
N GLY A 10 3.60 10.36 -2.54
CA GLY A 10 4.70 11.32 -2.61
C GLY A 10 5.96 10.68 -3.20
N GLU A 11 6.96 11.51 -3.54
CA GLU A 11 8.18 11.04 -4.21
C GLU A 11 9.12 10.26 -3.29
N SER A 12 9.08 10.54 -1.98
CA SER A 12 9.91 9.91 -0.96
C SER A 12 9.20 9.89 0.39
N ILE A 13 9.66 9.04 1.31
CA ILE A 13 9.23 9.04 2.70
C ILE A 13 10.42 9.04 3.65
N ASP A 14 10.22 9.62 4.81
CA ASP A 14 11.14 9.67 5.95
C ASP A 14 10.38 9.41 7.27
N ILE A 15 11.07 9.56 8.41
CA ILE A 15 10.45 9.36 9.73
C ILE A 15 9.44 10.45 10.12
N HIS A 16 9.47 11.62 9.45
CA HIS A 16 8.54 12.72 9.70
C HIS A 16 7.28 12.65 8.81
N THR A 17 7.27 11.74 7.84
CA THR A 17 6.20 11.58 6.88
C THR A 17 4.89 11.21 7.55
N LYS A 18 3.85 12.03 7.31
CA LYS A 18 2.49 11.76 7.79
C LYS A 18 1.81 10.74 6.88
N VAL A 19 1.30 9.68 7.50
CA VAL A 19 0.57 8.61 6.82
C VAL A 19 -0.93 8.69 7.08
N LYS A 20 -1.71 8.20 6.12
CA LYS A 20 -3.16 8.12 6.22
C LYS A 20 -3.57 6.68 6.56
N ASN A 21 -4.50 6.53 7.50
CA ASN A 21 -5.11 5.23 7.80
C ASN A 21 -6.16 4.87 6.74
N ALA A 22 -6.10 3.66 6.21
CA ALA A 22 -6.99 3.23 5.15
C ALA A 22 -7.33 1.73 5.20
N LEU A 23 -8.34 1.36 4.42
CA LEU A 23 -8.67 0.00 4.09
C LEU A 23 -8.31 -0.23 2.62
N LEU A 24 -7.42 -1.19 2.37
CA LEU A 24 -7.16 -1.69 1.03
C LEU A 24 -8.11 -2.85 0.76
N THR A 25 -8.91 -2.73 -0.28
CA THR A 25 -9.87 -3.74 -0.73
C THR A 25 -9.70 -4.01 -2.20
N GLU A 26 -10.17 -5.18 -2.61
CA GLU A 26 -10.39 -5.48 -4.01
C GLU A 26 -11.83 -5.90 -4.20
N VAL A 27 -12.45 -5.28 -5.20
CA VAL A 27 -13.82 -5.55 -5.64
C VAL A 27 -13.77 -5.58 -7.16
N ASP A 28 -14.33 -6.63 -7.77
CA ASP A 28 -14.39 -6.82 -9.23
C ASP A 28 -13.03 -6.65 -9.94
N GLY A 29 -11.96 -7.18 -9.32
CA GLY A 29 -10.59 -7.11 -9.85
C GLY A 29 -9.88 -5.78 -9.65
N VAL A 30 -10.58 -4.75 -9.17
CA VAL A 30 -10.04 -3.41 -8.93
C VAL A 30 -9.56 -3.28 -7.49
N VAL A 31 -8.26 -3.02 -7.32
CA VAL A 31 -7.67 -2.75 -6.01
C VAL A 31 -7.83 -1.27 -5.67
N THR A 32 -8.34 -0.97 -4.49
CA THR A 32 -8.61 0.40 -4.01
C THR A 32 -8.08 0.58 -2.59
N ILE A 33 -7.53 1.76 -2.31
CA ILE A 33 -7.21 2.24 -0.96
C ILE A 33 -8.28 3.27 -0.59
N LYS A 34 -9.10 2.96 0.41
CA LYS A 34 -10.12 3.87 0.92
C LYS A 34 -9.70 4.39 2.29
N GLU A 35 -9.50 5.70 2.40
CA GLU A 35 -9.18 6.35 3.67
C GLU A 35 -10.27 6.13 4.71
N ARG A 36 -9.85 5.96 5.97
CA ARG A 36 -10.78 5.80 7.08
C ARG A 36 -11.16 7.16 7.63
N GLY A 37 -12.45 7.51 7.54
CA GLY A 37 -13.00 8.76 8.05
C GLY A 37 -14.24 9.17 7.27
N LYS A 38 -14.98 10.18 7.75
CA LYS A 38 -16.06 10.79 6.95
C LYS A 38 -15.41 11.56 5.79
N GLY A 39 -15.86 11.32 4.56
CA GLY A 39 -15.33 11.98 3.36
C GLY A 39 -13.94 11.52 2.91
N GLY A 40 -13.45 10.38 3.40
CA GLY A 40 -12.14 9.86 3.04
C GLY A 40 -11.99 9.61 1.54
N GLU A 41 -10.84 10.00 1.00
CA GLU A 41 -10.53 9.81 -0.42
C GLU A 41 -10.42 8.32 -0.76
N THR A 42 -10.71 8.00 -2.02
CA THR A 42 -10.50 6.65 -2.58
C THR A 42 -9.46 6.74 -3.67
N LEU A 43 -8.36 6.03 -3.47
CA LEU A 43 -7.28 5.92 -4.44
C LEU A 43 -7.37 4.56 -5.12
N PRO A 44 -7.76 4.49 -6.40
CA PRO A 44 -7.65 3.26 -7.17
C PRO A 44 -6.17 2.98 -7.45
N LEU A 45 -5.78 1.71 -7.32
CA LEU A 45 -4.49 1.21 -7.77
C LEU A 45 -4.59 0.61 -9.19
N SER A 46 -5.54 1.11 -9.99
CA SER A 46 -5.66 0.79 -11.42
C SER A 46 -4.48 1.42 -12.16
N GLY A 47 -3.72 0.61 -12.90
CA GLY A 47 -2.47 1.06 -13.53
C GLY A 47 -1.25 0.92 -12.64
N LEU A 48 -1.22 -0.12 -11.78
CA LEU A 48 -0.03 -0.51 -11.03
C LEU A 48 1.10 -0.90 -12.00
N GLU A 49 2.10 -0.02 -12.11
CA GLU A 49 3.27 -0.17 -12.98
C GLU A 49 4.35 -1.04 -12.32
N SER A 50 4.55 -0.87 -11.01
CA SER A 50 5.52 -1.64 -10.24
C SER A 50 5.17 -1.68 -8.77
N VAL A 51 5.68 -2.69 -8.09
CA VAL A 51 5.68 -2.78 -6.63
C VAL A 51 6.98 -3.40 -6.15
N GLU A 52 7.62 -2.78 -5.18
CA GLU A 52 8.87 -3.25 -4.59
C GLU A 52 8.79 -3.28 -3.06
N LEU A 53 9.54 -4.20 -2.45
CA LEU A 53 9.75 -4.20 -1.01
C LEU A 53 10.67 -3.04 -0.64
N PHE A 54 10.18 -2.17 0.23
CA PHE A 54 10.91 -1.01 0.72
C PHE A 54 11.20 -1.15 2.22
N ARG A 55 12.42 -0.78 2.63
CA ARG A 55 12.83 -0.75 4.05
C ARG A 55 13.19 0.67 4.44
N LEU A 56 12.31 1.30 5.20
CA LEU A 56 12.58 2.60 5.80
C LEU A 56 13.40 2.43 7.08
N HIS A 57 14.72 2.67 7.05
CA HIS A 57 15.59 2.73 8.23
C HIS A 57 15.38 1.61 9.28
N GLY A 58 15.06 0.38 8.84
CA GLY A 58 14.80 -0.75 9.74
C GLY A 58 13.46 -0.73 10.49
N LEU A 59 12.60 0.28 10.28
CA LEU A 59 11.30 0.47 10.97
C LEU A 59 10.25 -0.59 10.60
N GLY A 60 10.44 -1.30 9.49
CA GLY A 60 9.54 -2.37 9.08
C GLY A 60 9.66 -2.73 7.61
N ARG A 61 8.77 -3.62 7.18
CA ARG A 61 8.54 -3.92 5.76
C ARG A 61 7.47 -2.99 5.25
N LEU A 62 7.81 -2.16 4.26
CA LEU A 62 6.88 -1.32 3.53
C LEU A 62 6.88 -1.75 2.05
N LEU A 63 5.90 -1.28 1.32
CA LEU A 63 5.83 -1.39 -0.13
C LEU A 63 5.98 0.01 -0.72
N LYS A 64 6.71 0.09 -1.82
CA LYS A 64 6.69 1.24 -2.72
C LYS A 64 6.05 0.76 -4.02
N ALA A 65 4.91 1.33 -4.35
CA ALA A 65 4.17 1.03 -5.57
C ALA A 65 4.19 2.25 -6.48
N ARG A 66 4.34 2.03 -7.78
CA ARG A 66 4.13 3.08 -8.79
C ARG A 66 2.81 2.81 -9.50
N CYS A 67 1.94 3.82 -9.54
CA CYS A 67 0.60 3.69 -10.08
C CYS A 67 0.17 4.99 -10.74
N GLY A 68 -0.13 4.97 -12.04
CA GLY A 68 -0.62 6.13 -12.78
C GLY A 68 0.31 7.35 -12.66
N GLY A 69 1.63 7.14 -12.73
CA GLY A 69 2.64 8.19 -12.56
C GLY A 69 2.88 8.65 -11.11
N GLN A 70 2.09 8.21 -10.13
CA GLN A 70 2.28 8.52 -8.71
C GLN A 70 3.08 7.42 -8.00
N THR A 71 3.79 7.81 -6.94
CA THR A 71 4.44 6.86 -6.03
C THR A 71 3.64 6.75 -4.75
N VAL A 72 3.27 5.53 -4.40
CA VAL A 72 2.47 5.19 -3.22
C VAL A 72 3.30 4.32 -2.30
N TYR A 73 3.52 4.79 -1.08
CA TYR A 73 4.14 4.02 -0.02
C TYR A 73 3.07 3.46 0.89
N LEU A 74 3.09 2.17 1.19
CA LEU A 74 2.09 1.55 2.06
C LEU A 74 2.61 0.35 2.84
N THR A 75 1.95 0.06 3.96
CA THR A 75 2.20 -1.15 4.74
C THR A 75 0.92 -1.63 5.41
N VAL A 76 0.79 -2.95 5.58
CA VAL A 76 -0.30 -3.52 6.37
C VAL A 76 -0.02 -3.28 7.84
N VAL A 77 -1.02 -2.88 8.60
CA VAL A 77 -0.92 -2.59 10.03
C VAL A 77 -1.80 -3.54 10.85
N ARG A 78 -1.34 -3.90 12.05
CA ARG A 78 -2.19 -4.59 13.04
C ARG A 78 -3.14 -3.59 13.70
N PHE A 79 -2.60 -2.47 14.11
CA PHE A 79 -3.34 -1.32 14.63
C PHE A 79 -2.56 -0.03 14.33
N CYS A 80 -3.30 1.08 14.29
CA CYS A 80 -2.75 2.41 14.23
C CYS A 80 -3.55 3.30 15.20
N ILE A 81 -2.83 4.11 15.99
CA ILE A 81 -3.39 4.99 17.01
C ILE A 81 -3.19 6.43 16.53
N GLY A 82 -4.30 7.12 16.26
CA GLY A 82 -4.33 8.55 15.94
C GLY A 82 -3.54 8.98 14.69
N ASN A 83 -3.26 8.09 13.74
CA ASN A 83 -2.32 8.32 12.62
C ASN A 83 -0.87 8.66 13.05
N LEU A 84 -0.54 8.49 14.34
CA LEU A 84 0.78 8.83 14.90
C LEU A 84 1.67 7.60 15.07
N PHE A 85 1.08 6.50 15.54
CA PHE A 85 1.80 5.25 15.81
C PHE A 85 1.11 4.09 15.13
N ALA A 86 1.87 3.28 14.40
CA ALA A 86 1.36 2.09 13.72
C ALA A 86 2.27 0.89 13.97
N VAL A 87 1.68 -0.26 14.24
CA VAL A 87 2.42 -1.53 14.31
C VAL A 87 2.27 -2.26 12.99
N VAL A 88 3.38 -2.35 12.25
CA VAL A 88 3.46 -3.03 10.96
C VAL A 88 3.22 -4.53 11.12
N ASN A 89 2.39 -5.09 10.24
CA ASN A 89 2.22 -6.52 10.09
C ASN A 89 3.18 -7.04 9.00
N PHE A 90 4.36 -7.50 9.41
CA PHE A 90 5.43 -7.95 8.49
C PHE A 90 4.97 -9.06 7.53
N PHE A 91 4.27 -10.07 8.04
CA PHE A 91 3.79 -11.20 7.24
C PHE A 91 2.66 -10.80 6.30
N ALA A 92 1.68 -10.02 6.78
CA ALA A 92 0.59 -9.57 5.92
C ALA A 92 1.07 -8.59 4.84
N THR A 93 2.06 -7.75 5.14
CA THR A 93 2.69 -6.88 4.12
C THR A 93 3.42 -7.70 3.07
N GLY A 94 4.06 -8.81 3.46
CA GLY A 94 4.66 -9.75 2.51
C GLY A 94 3.63 -10.48 1.65
N ARG A 95 2.43 -10.76 2.16
CA ARG A 95 1.32 -11.31 1.35
C ARG A 95 0.81 -10.28 0.35
N LEU A 96 0.51 -9.06 0.84
CA LEU A 96 0.08 -7.96 -0.02
C LEU A 96 1.08 -7.68 -1.15
N TYR A 97 2.39 -7.72 -0.86
CA TYR A 97 3.43 -7.62 -1.88
C TYR A 97 3.25 -8.63 -3.00
N ARG A 98 3.10 -9.92 -2.66
CA ARG A 98 2.91 -10.98 -3.66
C ARG A 98 1.60 -10.80 -4.43
N ASP A 99 0.53 -10.42 -3.74
CA ASP A 99 -0.80 -10.18 -4.35
C ASP A 99 -0.76 -9.03 -5.36
N LEU A 100 0.08 -8.02 -5.14
CA LEU A 100 0.27 -6.88 -6.05
C LEU A 100 1.31 -7.19 -7.15
N GLN A 101 2.39 -7.89 -6.81
CA GLN A 101 3.45 -8.23 -7.76
C GLN A 101 2.94 -9.16 -8.87
N SER A 102 2.12 -10.15 -8.53
CA SER A 102 1.51 -11.04 -9.52
C SER A 102 0.67 -10.27 -10.54
N ARG A 103 0.02 -9.17 -10.13
CA ARG A 103 -0.76 -8.32 -11.03
C ARG A 103 0.10 -7.50 -11.95
N THR A 104 1.19 -6.93 -11.44
CA THR A 104 2.15 -6.22 -12.29
C THR A 104 2.67 -7.14 -13.40
N LEU A 105 2.94 -8.41 -13.08
CA LEU A 105 3.38 -9.40 -14.08
C LEU A 105 2.28 -9.73 -15.10
N LEU A 106 1.04 -9.94 -14.65
CA LEU A 106 -0.10 -10.18 -15.54
C LEU A 106 -0.36 -9.00 -16.49
N LEU A 107 -0.27 -7.77 -15.99
CA LEU A 107 -0.43 -6.55 -16.79
C LEU A 107 0.73 -6.32 -17.76
N ALA A 108 1.92 -6.80 -17.42
CA ALA A 108 3.09 -6.77 -18.30
C ALA A 108 3.13 -7.91 -19.33
N GLY A 109 2.12 -8.80 -19.37
CA GLY A 109 2.04 -9.92 -20.31
C GLY A 109 2.88 -11.14 -19.91
N GLY A 110 3.32 -11.25 -18.66
CA GLY A 110 4.05 -12.41 -18.15
C GLY A 110 3.13 -13.57 -17.75
N THR A 111 3.43 -14.77 -18.22
CA THR A 111 2.82 -16.03 -17.75
C THR A 111 3.37 -16.40 -16.37
N LEU A 112 2.49 -16.87 -15.47
CA LEU A 112 2.81 -17.32 -14.11
C LEU A 112 3.63 -18.62 -14.08
#